data_AF-A0A3D2R295-F1
#
_entry.id   AF-A0A3D2R295-F1
#
_cell.length_a   1.000
_cell.length_b   1.000
_cell.length_c   1.000
_cell.angle_alpha   90.00
_cell.angle_beta   90.00
_cell.angle_gamma   90.00
#
_symmetry.space_group_name_H-M   'P 1'
#
loop_
_entity.id
_entity.type
_entity.pdbx_description
1 polymer ?
#
loop_
_entity_poly.entity_id
_entity_poly.type
_entity_poly.pdbx_seq_one_letter_code
_entity_poly.pdbx_strand_id
1 'polypeptide(L)'
;WLGWFAMQTGFPNKIFERMFYLSANFNATFEMLPFIISIIFTAYWALSISKQKITNRTAISNWGVGITMIWLCLIMLWGPFIDNVKSHKNIFSEVKQHLVQSSSCIYIHNLSNNQVNLLHYYTGIKGINSSKVNRGCYLALISLTEDSQIPAEYNGWDEIWTGKRLRDKNYFVLVKKK
;
A
#
# COMPACT_ATOMS: atom_id res chain seq x y z
N TRP A 1 -17.60 10.65 3.61
CA TRP A 1 -18.02 11.63 2.57
C TRP A 1 -17.03 12.78 2.41
N LEU A 2 -16.84 13.68 3.39
CA LEU A 2 -15.98 14.87 3.21
C LEU A 2 -14.53 14.55 2.77
N GLY A 3 -13.85 13.62 3.43
CA GLY A 3 -12.48 13.24 3.03
C GLY A 3 -12.40 12.55 1.65
N TRP A 4 -13.39 11.71 1.32
CA TRP A 4 -13.47 11.11 -0.02
C TRP A 4 -13.69 12.18 -1.10
N PHE A 5 -14.59 13.15 -0.85
CA PHE A 5 -14.81 14.27 -1.75
C PHE A 5 -13.55 15.11 -1.96
N ALA A 6 -12.82 15.40 -0.88
CA ALA A 6 -11.57 16.14 -0.93
C ALA A 6 -10.49 15.41 -1.75
N MET A 7 -10.43 14.08 -1.68
CA MET A 7 -9.51 13.30 -2.52
C MET A 7 -9.89 13.28 -4.00
N GLN A 8 -11.19 13.25 -4.33
CA GLN A 8 -11.65 13.21 -5.71
C GLN A 8 -11.57 14.58 -6.40
N THR A 9 -11.80 15.66 -5.65
CA THR A 9 -11.90 17.02 -6.23
C THR A 9 -10.70 17.91 -5.92
N GLY A 10 -9.86 17.54 -4.95
CA GLY A 10 -8.79 18.40 -4.42
C GLY A 10 -9.27 19.44 -3.41
N PHE A 11 -10.58 19.62 -3.22
CA PHE A 11 -11.14 20.64 -2.33
C PHE A 11 -11.86 20.01 -1.13
N PRO A 12 -11.59 20.42 0.13
CA PRO A 12 -10.72 21.53 0.56
C PRO A 12 -9.23 21.18 0.52
N ASN A 13 -8.40 22.11 0.04
CA ASN A 13 -6.97 21.88 -0.24
C ASN A 13 -6.18 21.36 0.98
N LYS A 14 -6.40 21.92 2.17
CA LYS A 14 -5.68 21.47 3.39
C LYS A 14 -5.94 20.00 3.74
N ILE A 15 -7.16 19.53 3.45
CA ILE A 15 -7.56 18.15 3.72
C ILE A 15 -6.96 17.24 2.66
N PHE A 16 -7.03 17.67 1.39
CA PHE A 16 -6.40 16.99 0.26
C PHE A 16 -4.90 16.83 0.45
N GLU A 17 -4.15 17.90 0.72
CA GLU A 17 -2.68 17.87 0.88
C GLU A 17 -2.24 16.87 1.95
N ARG A 18 -2.88 16.93 3.14
CA ARG A 18 -2.59 16.00 4.23
C ARG A 18 -2.90 14.57 3.84
N MET A 19 -4.05 14.35 3.19
CA MET A 19 -4.47 13.03 2.73
C MET A 19 -3.56 12.47 1.64
N PHE A 20 -3.18 13.29 0.67
CA PHE A 20 -2.30 12.94 -0.43
C PHE A 20 -0.89 12.57 0.06
N TYR A 21 -0.37 13.32 1.03
CA TYR A 21 0.88 12.96 1.71
C TYR A 21 0.76 11.63 2.47
N LEU A 22 -0.32 11.45 3.24
CA LEU A 22 -0.57 10.21 3.99
C LEU A 22 -0.76 8.99 3.08
N SER A 23 -1.24 9.21 1.86
CA SER A 23 -1.53 8.17 0.87
C SER A 23 -0.33 7.69 0.08
N ALA A 24 0.84 8.31 0.28
CA ALA A 24 2.00 8.12 -0.58
C ALA A 24 1.70 8.42 -2.07
N ASN A 25 1.10 9.59 -2.34
CA ASN A 25 0.77 10.10 -3.67
C ASN A 25 -0.25 9.25 -4.46
N PHE A 26 -1.24 8.70 -3.77
CA PHE A 26 -2.36 8.04 -4.43
C PHE A 26 -3.20 9.05 -5.22
N ASN A 27 -3.32 8.83 -6.53
CA ASN A 27 -4.32 9.51 -7.35
C ASN A 27 -5.64 8.77 -7.21
N ALA A 28 -6.64 9.44 -6.62
CA ALA A 28 -7.96 8.86 -6.45
C ALA A 28 -8.61 8.60 -7.81
N THR A 29 -9.00 7.35 -8.05
CA THR A 29 -9.88 7.01 -9.17
C THR A 29 -11.32 7.03 -8.70
N PHE A 30 -12.21 7.58 -9.52
CA PHE A 30 -13.64 7.56 -9.24
C PHE A 30 -14.23 6.24 -9.71
N GLU A 31 -14.59 5.39 -8.75
CA GLU A 31 -15.28 4.12 -9.00
C GLU A 31 -16.79 4.30 -8.82
N MET A 32 -17.57 4.05 -9.88
CA MET A 32 -19.01 4.31 -9.89
C MET A 32 -19.80 3.36 -8.98
N LEU A 33 -19.40 2.07 -8.94
CA LEU A 33 -20.09 1.04 -8.15
C LEU A 33 -20.03 1.31 -6.64
N PRO A 34 -18.84 1.51 -6.01
CA PRO A 34 -18.77 1.80 -4.57
C PRO A 34 -19.48 3.11 -4.21
N PHE A 35 -19.48 4.10 -5.11
CA PHE A 35 -20.17 5.37 -4.91
C PHE A 35 -21.69 5.19 -4.79
N ILE A 36 -22.31 4.48 -5.76
CA ILE A 36 -23.76 4.22 -5.76
C ILE A 36 -24.16 3.41 -4.52
N ILE A 37 -23.41 2.35 -4.20
CA ILE A 37 -23.66 1.52 -3.01
C ILE A 37 -23.61 2.36 -1.73
N SER A 38 -22.61 3.25 -1.61
CA SER A 38 -22.47 4.13 -0.45
C SER A 38 -23.64 5.12 -0.32
N ILE A 39 -24.16 5.64 -1.44
CA ILE A 39 -25.36 6.49 -1.44
C ILE A 39 -26.57 5.71 -0.96
N ILE A 40 -26.80 4.50 -1.48
CA ILE A 40 -27.95 3.66 -1.08
C ILE A 40 -27.92 3.38 0.42
N PHE A 41 -26.76 3.00 0.97
CA PHE A 41 -26.62 2.77 2.42
C PHE A 41 -26.82 4.04 3.24
N THR A 42 -26.26 5.17 2.80
CA THR A 42 -26.44 6.46 3.50
C THR A 42 -27.91 6.89 3.49
N ALA A 43 -28.61 6.73 2.37
CA ALA A 43 -30.04 7.06 2.24
C ALA A 43 -30.90 6.12 3.08
N TYR A 44 -30.64 4.82 3.04
CA TYR A 44 -31.32 3.83 3.89
C TYR A 44 -31.16 4.16 5.38
N TRP A 45 -29.95 4.52 5.80
CA TRP A 45 -29.68 4.92 7.18
C TRP A 45 -30.43 6.19 7.59
N ALA A 46 -30.44 7.22 6.75
CA ALA A 46 -31.19 8.46 6.99
C ALA A 46 -32.70 8.20 7.12
N LEU A 47 -33.27 7.36 6.24
CA LEU A 47 -34.67 6.96 6.32
C LEU A 47 -34.98 6.14 7.57
N SER A 48 -34.07 5.26 7.98
CA SER A 48 -34.21 4.46 9.20
C SER A 48 -34.27 5.34 10.45
N ILE A 49 -33.43 6.37 10.53
CA ILE A 49 -33.43 7.33 11.65
C ILE A 49 -34.73 8.16 11.67
N SER A 50 -35.19 8.60 10.50
CA SER A 50 -36.39 9.45 10.37
C SER A 50 -37.69 8.77 10.81
N LYS A 51 -37.81 7.45 10.65
CA LYS A 51 -39.09 6.73 10.83
C LYS A 51 -39.27 6.08 12.20
N GLN A 52 -38.24 6.03 13.05
CA GLN A 52 -38.30 5.29 14.31
C GLN A 52 -38.68 6.19 15.51
N LYS A 53 -39.67 5.75 16.28
CA LYS A 53 -39.93 6.30 17.63
C LYS A 53 -38.81 5.83 18.57
N ILE A 54 -38.24 6.78 19.31
CA ILE A 54 -37.09 6.55 20.19
C ILE A 54 -37.58 5.84 21.47
N THR A 55 -37.17 4.60 21.64
CA THR A 55 -37.38 3.77 22.83
C THR A 55 -36.02 3.21 23.26
N ASN A 56 -35.80 2.91 24.54
CA ASN A 56 -34.51 2.39 25.03
C ASN A 56 -34.00 1.18 24.23
N ARG A 57 -34.91 0.29 23.79
CA ARG A 57 -34.57 -0.89 22.99
C ARG A 57 -34.24 -0.57 21.52
N THR A 58 -34.90 0.43 20.92
CA THR A 58 -34.62 0.86 19.54
C THR A 58 -33.36 1.72 19.45
N ALA A 59 -33.03 2.46 20.52
CA ALA A 59 -31.81 3.25 20.62
C ALA A 59 -30.53 2.40 20.45
N ILE A 60 -30.44 1.27 21.14
CA ILE A 60 -29.27 0.36 21.06
C ILE A 60 -29.15 -0.25 19.67
N SER A 61 -30.26 -0.75 19.10
CA SER A 61 -30.26 -1.32 17.76
C SER A 61 -29.91 -0.28 16.68
N ASN A 62 -30.45 0.93 16.79
CA ASN A 62 -30.17 2.01 15.84
C ASN A 62 -28.70 2.45 15.90
N TRP A 63 -28.10 2.46 17.08
CA TRP A 63 -26.67 2.73 17.24
C TRP A 63 -25.81 1.66 16.57
N GLY A 64 -26.12 0.38 16.78
CA GLY A 64 -25.44 -0.74 16.11
C GLY A 64 -25.54 -0.66 14.58
N VAL A 65 -26.73 -0.36 14.06
CA VAL A 65 -26.96 -0.14 12.62
C VAL A 65 -26.19 1.09 12.11
N GLY A 66 -26.12 2.16 12.90
CA GLY A 66 -25.35 3.35 12.52
C GLY A 66 -23.86 3.05 12.39
N ILE A 67 -23.28 2.32 13.34
CA ILE A 67 -21.87 1.93 13.27
C ILE A 67 -21.60 1.06 12.05
N THR A 68 -22.43 0.05 11.79
CA THR A 68 -22.22 -0.83 10.62
C THR A 68 -22.33 -0.06 9.31
N MET A 69 -23.27 0.88 9.19
CA MET A 69 -23.41 1.73 7.99
C MET A 69 -22.23 2.67 7.79
N ILE A 70 -21.72 3.29 8.87
CA ILE A 70 -20.51 4.11 8.81
C ILE A 70 -19.32 3.26 8.34
N TRP A 71 -19.18 2.04 8.87
CA TRP A 71 -18.07 1.15 8.53
C TRP A 71 -18.15 0.66 7.08
N LEU A 72 -19.35 0.34 6.59
CA LEU A 72 -19.58 -0.02 5.19
C LEU A 72 -19.23 1.14 4.24
N CYS A 73 -19.70 2.35 4.53
CA CYS A 73 -19.36 3.54 3.75
C CYS A 73 -17.85 3.82 3.77
N LEU A 74 -17.19 3.59 4.91
CA LEU A 74 -15.75 3.74 5.04
C LEU A 74 -15.04 2.76 4.10
N ILE A 75 -15.36 1.47 4.13
CA ILE A 75 -14.71 0.48 3.25
C ILE A 75 -14.99 0.76 1.78
N MET A 76 -16.24 1.05 1.41
CA MET A 76 -16.61 1.25 0.01
C MET A 76 -15.94 2.50 -0.57
N LEU A 77 -15.89 3.60 0.17
CA LEU A 77 -15.31 4.85 -0.33
C LEU A 77 -13.79 4.92 -0.15
N TRP A 78 -13.26 4.43 0.96
CA TRP A 78 -11.84 4.56 1.32
C TRP A 78 -11.01 3.31 1.05
N GLY A 79 -11.62 2.20 0.63
CA GLY A 79 -10.93 0.95 0.34
C GLY A 79 -9.67 1.12 -0.53
N PRO A 80 -9.78 1.75 -1.73
CA PRO A 80 -8.63 1.96 -2.61
C PRO A 80 -7.50 2.77 -1.97
N PHE A 81 -7.88 3.80 -1.21
CA PHE A 81 -6.93 4.65 -0.49
C PHE A 81 -6.19 3.88 0.60
N ILE A 82 -6.93 3.12 1.43
CA ILE A 82 -6.36 2.32 2.52
C ILE A 82 -5.43 1.25 1.94
N ASP A 83 -5.82 0.63 0.82
CA ASP A 83 -4.99 -0.35 0.14
C ASP A 83 -3.68 0.27 -0.37
N ASN A 84 -3.73 1.45 -1.00
CA ASN A 84 -2.51 2.12 -1.46
C ASN A 84 -1.54 2.46 -0.32
N VAL A 85 -2.06 2.89 0.84
CA VAL A 85 -1.25 3.14 2.05
C VAL A 85 -0.57 1.86 2.55
N LYS A 86 -1.16 0.69 2.33
CA LYS A 86 -0.58 -0.59 2.76
C LYS A 86 0.31 -1.22 1.70
N SER A 87 0.01 -0.98 0.43
CA SER A 87 0.60 -1.70 -0.68
C SER A 87 2.07 -1.35 -0.91
N HIS A 88 2.89 -2.38 -1.10
CA HIS A 88 4.27 -2.26 -1.62
C HIS A 88 4.34 -2.59 -3.11
N LYS A 89 3.18 -2.67 -3.78
CA LYS A 89 3.04 -3.11 -5.16
C LYS A 89 3.93 -2.32 -6.12
N ASN A 90 3.98 -0.99 -6.00
CA ASN A 90 4.71 -0.15 -6.96
C ASN A 90 6.20 -0.48 -6.98
N ILE A 91 6.85 -0.49 -5.80
CA ILE A 91 8.27 -0.83 -5.64
C ILE A 91 8.58 -2.21 -6.22
N PHE A 92 7.84 -3.23 -5.82
CA PHE A 92 8.13 -4.59 -6.29
C PHE A 92 7.74 -4.82 -7.74
N SER A 93 6.77 -4.06 -8.28
CA SER A 93 6.42 -4.08 -9.70
C SER A 93 7.50 -3.40 -10.56
N GLU A 94 8.11 -2.32 -10.10
CA GLU A 94 9.26 -1.69 -10.76
C GLU A 94 10.47 -2.62 -10.75
N VAL A 95 10.81 -3.18 -9.57
CA VAL A 95 11.87 -4.19 -9.44
C VAL A 95 11.63 -5.38 -10.39
N LYS A 96 10.38 -5.83 -10.54
CA LYS A 96 10.03 -6.93 -11.45
C LYS A 96 10.47 -6.65 -12.89
N GLN A 97 10.36 -5.42 -13.38
CA GLN A 97 10.74 -5.08 -14.75
C GLN A 97 12.25 -5.29 -14.99
N HIS A 98 13.07 -4.99 -13.99
CA HIS A 98 14.51 -5.25 -14.03
C HIS A 98 14.87 -6.73 -13.82
N LEU A 99 14.05 -7.47 -13.09
CA LEU A 99 14.25 -8.91 -12.87
C LEU A 99 13.83 -9.76 -14.08
N VAL A 100 12.81 -9.40 -14.84
CA VAL A 100 12.38 -10.21 -16.01
C VAL A 100 13.47 -10.29 -17.09
N GLN A 101 14.35 -9.30 -17.16
CA GLN A 101 15.51 -9.31 -18.06
C GLN A 101 16.60 -10.31 -17.62
N SER A 102 16.52 -10.82 -16.39
CA SER A 102 17.53 -11.69 -15.80
C SER A 102 16.84 -12.85 -15.07
N SER A 103 16.78 -14.01 -15.70
CA SER A 103 16.15 -15.25 -15.20
C SER A 103 16.85 -15.87 -13.98
N SER A 104 17.53 -15.06 -13.17
CA SER A 104 18.50 -15.46 -12.18
C SER A 104 17.99 -15.17 -10.77
N CYS A 105 18.31 -16.06 -9.85
CA CYS A 105 18.02 -15.90 -8.43
C CYS A 105 18.47 -14.52 -7.89
N ILE A 106 17.82 -14.07 -6.82
CA ILE A 106 18.10 -12.79 -6.17
C ILE A 106 18.54 -13.01 -4.72
N TYR A 107 19.68 -12.43 -4.37
CA TYR A 107 20.11 -12.32 -3.00
C TYR A 107 19.32 -11.21 -2.28
N ILE A 108 19.00 -11.43 -1.02
CA ILE A 108 18.34 -10.42 -0.18
C ILE A 108 19.26 -10.05 0.98
N HIS A 109 19.36 -8.76 1.26
CA HIS A 109 20.12 -8.24 2.40
C HIS A 109 19.30 -7.18 3.15
N ASN A 110 19.18 -7.36 4.46
CA ASN A 110 18.43 -6.47 5.36
C ASN A 110 16.92 -6.35 5.03
N LEU A 111 16.32 -7.36 4.39
CA LEU A 111 14.87 -7.45 4.17
C LEU A 111 14.21 -8.25 5.30
N SER A 112 13.09 -7.73 5.81
CA SER A 112 12.22 -8.48 6.74
C SER A 112 11.47 -9.62 6.03
N ASN A 113 11.07 -10.67 6.75
CA ASN A 113 10.30 -11.78 6.18
C ASN A 113 9.04 -11.33 5.41
N ASN A 114 8.37 -10.27 5.87
CA ASN A 114 7.21 -9.70 5.18
C ASN A 114 7.60 -9.13 3.81
N GLN A 115 8.73 -8.40 3.72
CA GLN A 115 9.23 -7.85 2.45
C GLN A 115 9.69 -8.96 1.51
N VAL A 116 10.30 -10.04 2.02
CA VAL A 116 10.68 -11.21 1.21
C VAL A 116 9.45 -11.91 0.62
N ASN A 117 8.38 -12.06 1.40
CA ASN A 117 7.13 -12.64 0.92
C ASN A 117 6.44 -11.73 -0.11
N LEU A 118 6.48 -10.42 0.08
CA LEU A 118 5.93 -9.46 -0.88
C LEU A 118 6.74 -9.43 -2.19
N LEU A 119 8.07 -9.51 -2.11
CA LEU A 119 8.94 -9.68 -3.26
C LEU A 119 8.50 -10.93 -4.05
N HIS A 120 8.37 -12.07 -3.38
CA HIS A 120 7.91 -13.31 -4.02
C HIS A 120 6.51 -13.19 -4.62
N TYR A 121 5.58 -12.54 -3.92
CA TYR A 121 4.20 -12.35 -4.40
C TYR A 121 4.13 -11.53 -5.69
N TYR A 122 4.87 -10.42 -5.78
CA TYR A 122 4.80 -9.51 -6.93
C TYR A 122 5.72 -9.94 -8.09
N THR A 123 6.90 -10.47 -7.78
CA THR A 123 7.91 -10.82 -8.80
C THR A 123 7.86 -12.30 -9.22
N GLY A 124 7.31 -13.17 -8.37
CA GLY A 124 7.39 -14.63 -8.55
C GLY A 124 8.76 -15.23 -8.18
N ILE A 125 9.73 -14.41 -7.75
CA ILE A 125 11.09 -14.85 -7.43
C ILE A 125 11.27 -14.91 -5.92
N LYS A 126 11.76 -16.05 -5.43
CA LYS A 126 12.03 -16.23 -3.99
C LYS A 126 13.42 -15.70 -3.66
N GLY A 127 13.47 -14.62 -2.89
CA GLY A 127 14.71 -14.07 -2.37
C GLY A 127 15.45 -15.07 -1.48
N ILE A 128 16.76 -15.16 -1.65
CA ILE A 128 17.63 -16.05 -0.88
C ILE A 128 18.56 -15.21 -0.01
N ASN A 129 18.66 -15.53 1.27
CA ASN A 129 19.65 -14.88 2.14
C ASN A 129 21.06 -15.29 1.69
N SER A 130 21.92 -14.30 1.40
CA SER A 130 23.31 -14.49 0.98
C SER A 130 24.06 -15.49 1.87
N SER A 131 23.84 -15.44 3.19
CA SER A 131 24.52 -16.29 4.17
C SER A 131 24.13 -17.77 4.14
N LYS A 132 23.03 -18.16 3.49
CA LYS A 132 22.46 -19.52 3.61
C LYS A 132 22.70 -20.43 2.40
N VAL A 133 22.98 -19.91 1.22
CA VAL A 133 23.06 -20.73 0.00
C VAL A 133 24.04 -20.14 -1.01
N ASN A 134 25.11 -20.87 -1.32
CA ASN A 134 26.08 -20.53 -2.36
C ASN A 134 25.55 -20.93 -3.75
N ARG A 135 24.47 -20.30 -4.21
CA ARG A 135 24.00 -20.40 -5.60
C ARG A 135 24.59 -19.22 -6.37
N GLY A 136 25.15 -19.42 -7.56
CA GLY A 136 25.77 -18.35 -8.36
C GLY A 136 24.76 -17.32 -8.89
N CYS A 137 24.15 -16.54 -7.99
CA CYS A 137 23.18 -15.51 -8.31
C CYS A 137 23.91 -14.20 -8.59
N TYR A 138 23.52 -13.52 -9.67
CA TYR A 138 24.16 -12.29 -10.14
C TYR A 138 23.41 -11.02 -9.69
N LEU A 139 22.35 -11.15 -8.90
CA LEU A 139 21.51 -10.04 -8.47
C LEU A 139 21.36 -10.05 -6.95
N ALA A 140 21.36 -8.86 -6.35
CA ALA A 140 21.04 -8.69 -4.95
C ALA A 140 20.12 -7.48 -4.74
N LEU A 141 19.09 -7.64 -3.92
CA LEU A 141 18.20 -6.59 -3.45
C LEU A 141 18.53 -6.28 -1.99
N ILE A 142 18.89 -5.02 -1.75
CA ILE A 142 19.41 -4.54 -0.48
C ILE A 142 18.47 -3.45 0.02
N SER A 143 18.03 -3.54 1.27
CA SER A 143 17.31 -2.47 1.96
C SER A 143 18.28 -1.66 2.81
N LEU A 144 18.47 -0.38 2.49
CA LEU A 144 19.37 0.54 3.20
C LEU A 144 18.57 1.66 3.87
N THR A 145 19.08 2.20 4.97
CA THR A 145 18.65 3.50 5.49
C THR A 145 19.54 4.60 4.92
N GLU A 146 19.11 5.87 4.95
CA GLU A 146 19.88 7.01 4.41
C GLU A 146 21.31 7.10 4.96
N ASP A 147 21.53 6.67 6.21
CA ASP A 147 22.85 6.67 6.85
C ASP A 147 23.66 5.37 6.62
N SER A 148 23.10 4.38 5.93
CA SER A 148 23.74 3.08 5.67
C SER A 148 24.42 3.05 4.32
N GLN A 149 25.67 2.58 4.29
CA GLN A 149 26.39 2.27 3.05
C GLN A 149 26.04 0.87 2.53
N ILE A 150 26.24 0.66 1.23
CA ILE A 150 26.13 -0.67 0.61
C ILE A 150 27.11 -1.62 1.34
N PRO A 151 26.68 -2.83 1.76
CA PRO A 151 27.55 -3.76 2.45
C PRO A 151 28.80 -4.09 1.63
N ALA A 152 29.93 -4.30 2.31
CA ALA A 152 31.21 -4.62 1.69
C ALA A 152 31.14 -5.83 0.73
N GLU A 153 30.25 -6.79 0.98
CA GLU A 153 29.98 -7.96 0.13
C GLU A 153 29.54 -7.60 -1.30
N TYR A 154 28.91 -6.45 -1.48
CA TYR A 154 28.40 -5.97 -2.76
C TYR A 154 29.15 -4.73 -3.27
N ASN A 155 30.22 -4.33 -2.59
CA ASN A 155 31.03 -3.16 -2.93
C ASN A 155 31.84 -3.47 -4.20
N GLY A 156 31.28 -3.14 -5.38
CA GLY A 156 31.82 -3.50 -6.70
C GLY A 156 30.78 -4.08 -7.68
N TRP A 157 29.55 -4.31 -7.22
CA TRP A 157 28.42 -4.65 -8.06
C TRP A 157 27.80 -3.37 -8.64
N ASP A 158 27.31 -3.42 -9.87
CA ASP A 158 26.72 -2.26 -10.53
C ASP A 158 25.27 -2.06 -10.05
N GLU A 159 24.94 -0.83 -9.66
CA GLU A 159 23.58 -0.44 -9.31
C GLU A 159 22.72 -0.34 -10.57
N ILE A 160 21.68 -1.16 -10.66
CA ILE A 160 20.77 -1.19 -11.82
C ILE A 160 19.43 -0.52 -11.56
N TRP A 161 19.04 -0.40 -10.30
CA TRP A 161 17.79 0.26 -9.91
C TRP A 161 17.82 0.68 -8.45
N THR A 162 17.26 1.86 -8.17
CA THR A 162 16.96 2.33 -6.83
C THR A 162 15.54 2.83 -6.73
N GLY A 163 14.88 2.48 -5.62
CA GLY A 163 13.53 2.93 -5.33
C GLY A 163 13.32 3.15 -3.85
N LYS A 164 12.69 4.27 -3.52
CA LYS A 164 12.35 4.64 -2.15
C LYS A 164 10.85 4.86 -2.04
N ARG A 165 10.28 4.35 -0.95
CA ARG A 165 8.93 4.73 -0.55
C ARG A 165 8.98 6.06 0.19
N LEU A 166 8.18 7.05 -0.21
CA LEU A 166 8.18 8.39 0.41
C LEU A 166 8.00 8.38 1.94
N ARG A 167 7.28 7.38 2.48
CA ARG A 167 7.02 7.26 3.91
C ARG A 167 8.04 6.39 4.66
N ASP A 168 8.75 5.51 3.97
CA ASP A 168 9.70 4.61 4.63
C ASP A 168 11.07 5.29 4.71
N LYS A 169 11.75 5.11 5.84
CA LYS A 169 13.13 5.55 6.02
C LYS A 169 14.11 4.74 5.17
N ASN A 170 13.70 3.54 4.76
CA ASN A 170 14.51 2.63 4.00
C ASN A 170 14.26 2.83 2.50
N TYR A 171 15.34 2.79 1.72
CA TYR A 171 15.29 2.67 0.27
C TYR A 171 15.82 1.30 -0.15
N PHE A 172 15.37 0.85 -1.31
CA PHE A 172 15.78 -0.42 -1.89
C PHE A 172 16.74 -0.17 -3.04
N VAL A 173 17.83 -0.93 -3.06
CA VAL A 173 18.85 -0.91 -4.11
C VAL A 173 18.90 -2.29 -4.72
N LEU A 174 18.80 -2.37 -6.04
CA LEU A 174 19.05 -3.57 -6.81
C LEU A 174 20.43 -3.46 -7.46
N VAL A 175 21.32 -4.38 -7.10
CA VAL A 175 22.69 -4.44 -7.62
C VAL A 175 22.91 -5.71 -8.44
N LYS A 176 23.73 -5.60 -9.48
CA LYS A 176 24.09 -6.69 -10.38
C LYS A 176 25.60 -6.95 -10.34
N LYS A 177 25.98 -8.21 -10.23
CA LYS A 177 27.38 -8.65 -10.32
C LYS A 177 27.87 -8.48 -11.76
N LYS A 178 29.05 -7.85 -11.93
CA LYS A 178 29.76 -7.73 -13.21
C LYS A 178 30.09 -9.10 -13.82
#